data_AF-A0A183NA94-F1
#
_entry.id   AF-A0A183NA94-F1
#
_cell.length_a   1.000
_cell.length_b   1.000
_cell.length_c   1.000
_cell.angle_alpha   90.00
_cell.angle_beta   90.00
_cell.angle_gamma   90.00
#
_symmetry.space_group_name_H-M   'P 1'
#
loop_
_entity.id
_entity.type
_entity.pdbx_description
1 polymer ?
#
loop_
_entity_poly.entity_id
_entity_poly.type
_entity_poly.pdbx_seq_one_letter_code
_entity_poly.pdbx_strand_id
1 'polypeptide(L)'
;MNLDDSQLAIRLEPLTWHVARALVDFMHAYKWNLVIMVYNTQVPGSDVLVEEFRKLQVERSAQDHPNYFEFEINYQFPFEGLTSIEFTECIDQMLREIRPCLIPLINILESIWRADARVIIFNGNL
;
A
#
# COMPACT_ATOMS: atom_id res chain seq x y z
N MET A 1 12.13 -4.34 -42.60
CA MET A 1 12.90 -5.44 -41.98
C MET A 1 12.33 -5.57 -40.58
N ASN A 2 11.88 -6.78 -40.23
CA ASN A 2 11.22 -7.09 -38.96
C ASN A 2 12.10 -6.73 -37.77
N LEU A 3 11.51 -6.16 -36.73
CA LEU A 3 11.90 -6.47 -35.37
C LEU A 3 10.67 -7.10 -34.71
N ASP A 4 10.78 -8.41 -34.53
CA ASP A 4 9.90 -9.24 -33.76
C ASP A 4 10.02 -8.79 -32.30
N ASP A 5 9.03 -8.04 -31.79
CA ASP A 5 8.99 -7.54 -30.41
C ASP A 5 8.66 -8.65 -29.38
N SER A 6 8.93 -9.91 -29.73
CA SER A 6 9.06 -11.00 -28.77
C SER A 6 10.46 -11.01 -28.13
N GLN A 7 10.95 -9.86 -27.68
CA GLN A 7 12.07 -9.84 -26.76
C GLN A 7 11.57 -10.42 -25.42
N LEU A 8 11.97 -11.67 -25.14
CA LEU A 8 11.94 -12.28 -23.82
C LEU A 8 12.76 -11.40 -22.86
N ALA A 9 12.16 -10.33 -22.37
CA ALA A 9 12.73 -9.49 -21.34
C ALA A 9 12.64 -10.26 -20.01
N ILE A 10 13.74 -10.90 -19.63
CA ILE A 10 13.87 -11.53 -18.32
C ILE A 10 14.16 -10.43 -17.30
N ARG A 11 13.18 -10.16 -16.43
CA ARG A 11 13.36 -9.21 -15.34
C ARG A 11 13.95 -9.94 -14.14
N LEU A 12 15.16 -9.55 -13.74
CA LEU A 12 15.87 -10.13 -12.59
C LEU A 12 15.43 -9.52 -11.24
N GLU A 13 14.75 -8.38 -11.30
CA GLU A 13 14.22 -7.70 -10.13
C GLU A 13 12.89 -8.32 -9.68
N PRO A 14 12.60 -8.36 -8.36
CA PRO A 14 11.31 -8.82 -7.87
C PRO A 14 10.17 -7.99 -8.45
N LEU A 15 9.24 -8.66 -9.12
CA LEU A 15 7.95 -8.07 -9.51
C LEU A 15 7.09 -7.79 -8.28
N THR A 16 6.08 -6.93 -8.43
CA THR A 16 5.14 -6.53 -7.38
C THR A 16 4.53 -7.70 -6.61
N TRP A 17 4.19 -8.81 -7.29
CA TRP A 17 3.63 -9.99 -6.63
C TRP A 17 4.62 -10.70 -5.69
N HIS A 18 5.93 -10.65 -6.00
CA HIS A 18 6.97 -11.17 -5.10
C HIS A 18 7.03 -10.33 -3.82
N VAL A 19 6.93 -9.00 -3.96
CA VAL A 19 6.91 -8.07 -2.81
C VAL A 19 5.67 -8.29 -1.97
N ALA A 20 4.49 -8.44 -2.59
CA ALA A 20 3.25 -8.74 -1.88
C ALA A 20 3.36 -10.01 -1.02
N ARG A 21 3.88 -11.10 -1.60
CA ARG A 21 4.10 -12.37 -0.88
C ARG A 21 5.06 -12.22 0.28
N ALA A 22 6.19 -11.54 0.06
CA ALA A 22 7.18 -11.31 1.12
C ALA A 22 6.59 -10.52 2.29
N LEU A 23 5.74 -9.52 2.02
CA LEU A 23 5.05 -8.75 3.06
C LEU A 23 4.02 -9.60 3.82
N VAL A 24 3.22 -10.42 3.13
CA VAL A 24 2.26 -11.32 3.80
C VAL A 24 2.97 -12.38 4.64
N ASP A 25 4.10 -12.93 4.15
CA ASP A 25 4.90 -13.88 4.92
C ASP A 25 5.53 -13.21 6.17
N PHE A 26 5.94 -11.94 6.06
CA PHE A 26 6.37 -11.14 7.21
C PHE A 26 5.23 -10.95 8.21
N MET A 27 4.05 -10.52 7.74
CA MET A 27 2.87 -10.37 8.59
C MET A 27 2.52 -11.68 9.30
N HIS A 28 2.60 -12.80 8.61
CA HIS A 28 2.35 -14.12 9.19
C HIS A 28 3.35 -14.42 10.31
N ALA A 29 4.64 -14.18 10.10
CA ALA A 29 5.68 -14.41 11.11
C ALA A 29 5.42 -13.61 12.41
N TYR A 30 4.86 -12.41 12.31
CA TYR A 30 4.55 -11.56 13.45
C TYR A 30 3.08 -11.60 13.91
N LYS A 31 2.25 -12.44 13.29
CA LYS A 31 0.81 -12.55 13.59
C LYS A 31 0.08 -11.21 13.46
N TRP A 32 0.36 -10.49 12.37
CA TRP A 32 -0.28 -9.22 12.05
C TRP A 32 -1.49 -9.45 11.16
N ASN A 33 -2.62 -9.73 11.81
CA ASN A 33 -3.84 -10.12 11.11
C ASN A 33 -4.66 -8.93 10.60
N LEU A 34 -4.28 -7.68 10.91
CA LEU A 34 -4.99 -6.47 10.49
C LEU A 34 -4.04 -5.51 9.76
N VAL A 35 -4.48 -5.03 8.59
CA VAL A 35 -3.69 -4.23 7.66
C VAL A 35 -4.42 -2.94 7.31
N ILE A 36 -3.69 -1.84 7.30
CA ILE A 36 -4.08 -0.61 6.60
C ILE A 36 -3.16 -0.44 5.40
N MET A 37 -3.73 -0.04 4.26
CA MET A 37 -2.96 0.27 3.06
C MET A 37 -3.08 1.76 2.76
N VAL A 38 -1.96 2.44 2.57
CA VAL A 38 -1.90 3.85 2.15
C VAL A 38 -0.99 3.91 0.93
N TYR A 39 -1.53 4.08 -0.28
CA TYR A 39 -0.77 3.88 -1.51
C TYR A 39 -0.94 5.06 -2.48
N ASN A 40 0.10 5.34 -3.26
CA ASN A 40 0.07 6.40 -4.28
C ASN A 40 -0.30 5.80 -5.65
N THR A 41 -1.45 6.19 -6.18
CA THR A 41 -1.97 5.74 -7.50
C THR A 41 -1.12 6.18 -8.68
N GLN A 42 -0.28 7.21 -8.51
CA GLN A 42 0.63 7.68 -9.57
C GLN A 42 1.90 6.84 -9.69
N VAL A 43 2.22 6.03 -8.68
CA VAL A 43 3.44 5.20 -8.70
C VAL A 43 3.15 3.88 -9.42
N PRO A 44 3.91 3.55 -10.48
CA PRO A 44 3.72 2.31 -11.20
C PRO A 44 3.79 1.09 -10.28
N GLY A 45 2.78 0.21 -10.37
CA GLY A 45 2.69 -1.01 -9.59
C GLY A 45 1.96 -0.88 -8.25
N SER A 46 1.47 0.29 -7.85
CA SER A 46 0.74 0.47 -6.59
C SER A 46 -0.58 -0.28 -6.59
N ASP A 47 -1.38 -0.09 -7.64
CA ASP A 47 -2.66 -0.78 -7.76
C ASP A 47 -2.47 -2.30 -7.89
N VAL A 48 -1.42 -2.71 -8.62
CA VAL A 48 -1.04 -4.12 -8.73
C VAL A 48 -0.70 -4.68 -7.35
N LEU A 49 0.03 -3.95 -6.50
CA LEU A 49 0.36 -4.40 -5.15
C LEU A 49 -0.89 -4.60 -4.30
N VAL A 50 -1.84 -3.67 -4.38
CA VAL A 50 -3.14 -3.77 -3.69
C VAL A 50 -3.93 -4.99 -4.18
N GLU A 51 -3.97 -5.23 -5.49
CA GLU A 51 -4.63 -6.40 -6.05
C GLU A 51 -3.98 -7.71 -5.60
N GLU A 52 -2.64 -7.79 -5.62
CA GLU A 52 -1.91 -8.97 -5.16
C GLU A 52 -2.14 -9.24 -3.67
N PHE A 53 -2.23 -8.21 -2.83
CA PHE A 53 -2.62 -8.35 -1.43
C PHE A 53 -4.04 -8.92 -1.26
N ARG A 54 -5.01 -8.43 -2.04
CA ARG A 54 -6.39 -8.96 -2.02
C ARG A 54 -6.44 -10.42 -2.47
N LYS A 55 -5.67 -10.79 -3.50
CA LYS A 55 -5.56 -12.19 -3.95
C LYS A 55 -4.98 -13.07 -2.83
N LEU A 56 -3.90 -12.62 -2.19
CA LEU A 56 -3.27 -13.34 -1.09
C LEU A 56 -4.18 -13.48 0.13
N GLN A 57 -5.04 -12.49 0.40
CA GLN A 57 -6.04 -12.57 1.46
C GLN A 57 -7.00 -13.75 1.25
N VAL A 58 -7.45 -13.95 0.02
CA VAL A 58 -8.34 -15.07 -0.35
C VAL A 58 -7.56 -16.38 -0.41
N GLU A 59 -6.36 -16.39 -1.00
CA GLU A 59 -5.53 -17.59 -1.16
C GLU A 59 -5.10 -18.17 0.20
N ARG A 60 -4.64 -17.31 1.13
CA ARG A 60 -4.06 -17.71 2.41
C ARG A 60 -5.11 -17.99 3.49
N SER A 61 -6.38 -17.62 3.28
CA SER A 61 -7.48 -17.95 4.20
C SER A 61 -8.03 -19.36 4.00
N ALA A 62 -7.63 -20.08 2.95
CA ALA A 62 -7.96 -21.49 2.78
C ALA A 62 -7.22 -22.35 3.82
N GLN A 63 -7.96 -23.08 4.66
CA GLN A 63 -7.39 -23.84 5.79
C GLN A 63 -6.41 -24.95 5.38
N ASP A 64 -6.53 -25.44 4.14
CA ASP A 64 -5.65 -26.45 3.55
C ASP A 64 -4.41 -25.83 2.86
N HIS A 65 -4.31 -24.51 2.82
CA HIS A 65 -3.16 -23.83 2.24
C HIS A 65 -1.89 -24.09 3.07
N PRO A 66 -0.75 -24.47 2.44
CA PRO A 66 0.47 -24.81 3.17
C PRO A 66 1.02 -23.66 4.03
N ASN A 67 0.74 -22.42 3.62
CA ASN A 67 1.07 -21.21 4.38
C ASN A 67 -0.18 -20.50 4.91
N TYR A 68 -1.19 -21.24 5.37
CA TYR A 68 -2.44 -20.68 5.90
C TYR A 68 -2.16 -19.51 6.86
N PHE A 69 -2.78 -18.38 6.58
CA PHE A 69 -2.69 -17.16 7.37
C PHE A 69 -3.88 -16.25 7.05
N GLU A 70 -4.77 -16.10 8.01
CA GLU A 70 -5.96 -15.27 7.89
C GLU A 70 -5.66 -13.83 8.34
N PHE A 71 -5.82 -12.88 7.42
CA PHE A 71 -5.64 -11.45 7.68
C PHE A 71 -6.74 -10.63 6.99
N GLU A 72 -6.93 -9.41 7.50
CA GLU A 72 -7.92 -8.45 7.01
C GLU A 72 -7.25 -7.16 6.55
N ILE A 73 -7.72 -6.63 5.43
CA ILE A 73 -7.38 -5.29 4.95
C ILE A 73 -8.52 -4.36 5.38
N ASN A 74 -8.35 -3.70 6.53
CA ASN A 74 -9.39 -2.89 7.17
C ASN A 74 -9.65 -1.57 6.44
N TYR A 75 -8.58 -0.94 5.96
CA TYR A 75 -8.67 0.33 5.24
C TYR A 75 -7.70 0.38 4.07
N GLN A 76 -8.13 1.07 3.01
CA GLN A 76 -7.35 1.30 1.80
C GLN A 76 -7.50 2.79 1.43
N PHE A 77 -6.38 3.51 1.49
CA PHE A 77 -6.32 4.93 1.24
C PHE A 77 -5.43 5.21 0.03
N PRO A 78 -6.01 5.50 -1.15
CA PRO A 78 -5.26 6.14 -2.22
C PRO A 78 -4.87 7.56 -1.74
N PHE A 79 -3.57 7.80 -1.60
CA PHE A 79 -3.03 9.06 -1.13
C PHE A 79 -1.71 9.37 -1.83
N GLU A 80 -1.71 10.41 -2.64
CA GLU A 80 -0.56 10.81 -3.47
C GLU A 80 0.53 11.52 -2.67
N GLY A 81 0.23 11.87 -1.41
CA GLY A 81 1.08 12.72 -0.58
C GLY A 81 0.75 14.20 -0.75
N LEU A 82 1.44 15.01 0.03
CA LEU A 82 1.51 16.46 -0.17
C LEU A 82 2.98 16.78 -0.44
N THR A 83 3.25 17.56 -1.47
CA THR A 83 4.58 18.16 -1.67
C THR A 83 4.90 19.10 -0.50
N SER A 84 6.18 19.43 -0.31
CA SER A 84 6.59 20.38 0.73
C SER A 84 5.92 21.76 0.56
N ILE A 85 5.69 22.18 -0.68
CA ILE A 85 5.00 23.43 -1.01
C ILE A 85 3.53 23.33 -0.63
N GLU A 86 2.80 22.33 -1.11
CA GLU A 86 1.39 22.12 -0.79
C GLU A 86 1.17 22.00 0.72
N PHE A 87 2.04 21.26 1.42
CA PHE A 87 1.98 21.14 2.87
C PHE A 87 2.18 22.50 3.56
N THR A 88 3.15 23.30 3.11
CA THR A 88 3.42 24.63 3.69
C THR A 88 2.26 25.60 3.43
N GLU A 89 1.69 25.59 2.23
CA GLU A 89 0.49 26.38 1.89
C GLU A 89 -0.74 25.92 2.68
N CYS A 90 -0.80 24.65 3.04
CA CYS A 90 -1.85 24.07 3.88
C CYS A 90 -1.69 24.38 5.38
N ILE A 91 -0.47 24.53 5.88
CA ILE A 91 -0.18 24.90 7.27
C ILE A 91 0.18 26.38 7.33
N ASP A 92 -0.80 27.22 7.06
CA ASP A 92 -0.67 28.65 7.36
C ASP A 92 -0.73 28.84 8.88
N GLN A 93 0.42 29.17 9.47
CA GLN A 93 0.64 29.22 10.92
C GLN A 93 -0.27 30.22 11.66
N MET A 94 -0.91 31.15 10.93
CA MET A 94 -1.74 32.20 11.52
C MET A 94 -3.16 31.74 11.88
N LEU A 95 -3.68 30.66 11.27
CA LEU A 95 -5.13 30.43 11.27
C LEU A 95 -5.65 29.43 12.30
N ARG A 96 -4.81 28.62 12.96
CA ARG A 96 -5.22 27.60 13.97
C ARG A 96 -6.36 26.66 13.55
N GLU A 97 -6.73 26.66 12.27
CA GLU A 97 -7.83 25.88 11.71
C GLU A 97 -7.28 24.77 10.83
N ILE A 98 -7.94 23.61 10.84
CA ILE A 98 -7.64 22.52 9.92
C ILE A 98 -8.08 22.93 8.53
N ARG A 99 -7.12 23.20 7.63
CA ARG A 99 -7.42 23.51 6.24
C ARG A 99 -7.96 22.27 5.51
N PRO A 100 -8.89 22.44 4.55
CA PRO A 100 -9.48 21.33 3.79
C PRO A 100 -8.46 20.38 3.15
N CYS A 101 -7.31 20.91 2.72
CA CYS A 101 -6.25 20.13 2.10
C CYS A 101 -5.51 19.18 3.05
N LEU A 102 -5.59 19.39 4.38
CA LEU A 102 -5.05 18.45 5.37
C LEU A 102 -6.04 17.36 5.76
N ILE A 103 -7.34 17.54 5.43
CA ILE A 103 -8.39 16.60 5.84
C ILE A 103 -8.08 15.16 5.38
N PRO A 104 -7.65 14.89 4.13
CA PRO A 104 -7.32 13.53 3.71
C PRO A 104 -6.20 12.91 4.57
N LEU A 105 -5.13 13.65 4.82
CA LEU A 105 -4.01 13.20 5.65
C LEU A 105 -4.46 12.95 7.10
N ILE A 106 -5.24 13.87 7.68
CA ILE A 106 -5.75 13.74 9.05
C ILE A 106 -6.67 12.53 9.17
N ASN A 107 -7.56 12.30 8.20
CA ASN A 107 -8.43 11.13 8.20
C ASN A 107 -7.62 9.83 8.18
N ILE A 108 -6.56 9.75 7.35
CA ILE A 108 -5.66 8.59 7.31
C ILE A 108 -4.98 8.40 8.67
N LEU A 109 -4.42 9.48 9.25
CA LEU A 109 -3.74 9.42 10.55
C LEU A 109 -4.69 9.03 11.68
N GLU A 110 -5.93 9.53 11.68
CA GLU A 110 -6.95 9.14 12.65
C GLU A 110 -7.35 7.67 12.50
N SER A 111 -7.49 7.19 11.26
CA SER A 111 -7.77 5.77 11.01
C SER A 111 -6.61 4.87 11.46
N ILE A 112 -5.37 5.28 11.22
CA ILE A 112 -4.18 4.56 11.73
C ILE A 112 -4.16 4.58 13.26
N TRP A 113 -4.42 5.74 13.87
CA TRP A 113 -4.40 5.90 15.34
C TRP A 113 -5.46 5.05 16.04
N ARG A 114 -6.64 4.91 15.44
CA ARG A 114 -7.75 4.12 16.01
C ARG A 114 -7.66 2.63 15.71
N ALA A 115 -6.84 2.23 14.76
CA ALA A 115 -6.75 0.84 14.34
C ALA A 115 -5.71 0.05 15.14
N ASP A 116 -6.00 -1.21 15.41
CA ASP A 116 -5.02 -2.19 15.91
C ASP A 116 -4.09 -2.72 14.79
N ALA A 117 -4.23 -2.19 13.56
CA ALA A 117 -3.49 -2.59 12.36
C ALA A 117 -2.04 -2.08 12.38
N ARG A 118 -1.12 -2.86 11.78
CA ARG A 118 0.34 -2.64 11.94
C ARG A 118 1.14 -2.41 10.66
N VAL A 119 0.49 -2.15 9.52
CA VAL A 119 1.18 -2.08 8.22
C VAL A 119 0.85 -0.76 7.50
N ILE A 120 1.87 -0.18 6.84
CA ILE A 120 1.83 1.03 6.01
C ILE A 120 2.57 0.66 4.72
N ILE A 121 1.94 0.78 3.56
CA ILE A 121 2.50 0.32 2.28
C ILE A 121 2.88 1.52 1.41
N PHE A 122 4.12 1.97 1.51
CA PHE A 122 4.69 2.88 0.52
C PHE A 122 5.01 2.12 -0.76
N ASN A 123 4.54 2.64 -1.89
CA ASN A 123 5.14 2.29 -3.18
C ASN A 123 5.93 3.50 -3.69
N GLY A 124 7.22 3.26 -3.92
CA GLY A 124 8.18 3.90 -4.84
C GLY A 124 8.21 5.42 -5.05
N ASN A 125 9.43 5.97 -5.13
CA ASN A 125 9.67 7.35 -5.59
C ASN A 125 9.37 7.52 -7.09
N LEU A 126 8.97 8.74 -7.47
CA LEU A 126 9.26 9.32 -8.79
C LEU A 126 10.77 9.57 -8.94
#